data_AF-A0A2D8YGL1-F1
#
_entry.id   AF-A0A2D8YGL1-F1
#
_cell.length_a   1.000
_cell.length_b   1.000
_cell.length_c   1.000
_cell.angle_alpha   90.00
_cell.angle_beta   90.00
_cell.angle_gamma   90.00
#
_symmetry.space_group_name_H-M   'P 1'
#
loop_
_entity.id
_entity.type
_entity.pdbx_description
1 polymer ?
#
loop_
_entity_poly.entity_id
_entity_poly.type
_entity_poly.pdbx_seq_one_letter_code
_entity_poly.pdbx_strand_id
1 'polypeptide(L)'
;MPSIDHSDAELAADNLYDLCARHLSSKVRKGKKTTFERDSELYRLFVYDSPPLEKRLHKPVSKRAINLALSPEAIFRNQFHKALLRKRKVALRLGRLAEKTGTWRFTQSAQKRLIGDINKLLTLTDDDFTLDIGQKGVDMRIGLDIASISFKRQVDRIVLIAGDSDFVPAAKLARREGIDFVLDPLWLKVSDDLLEHIDGLRSTSANPNPEAKAANQSTDVGAKG
;
A
#
# COMPACT_ATOMS: atom_id res chain seq x y z
N MET A 1 -3.36 -16.36 16.46
CA MET A 1 -2.61 -16.00 15.24
C MET A 1 -1.13 -16.00 15.63
N PRO A 2 -0.22 -16.56 14.82
CA PRO A 2 1.20 -16.40 15.08
C PRO A 2 1.51 -14.90 15.05
N SER A 3 2.30 -14.42 15.99
CA SER A 3 2.84 -13.06 16.00
C SER A 3 3.42 -12.75 14.63
N ILE A 4 2.87 -11.73 13.94
CA ILE A 4 3.43 -11.26 12.67
C ILE A 4 4.78 -10.66 13.02
N ASP A 5 5.85 -11.42 12.81
CA ASP A 5 7.19 -10.90 12.93
C ASP A 5 7.43 -9.95 11.76
N HIS A 6 7.34 -8.66 12.04
CA HIS A 6 7.59 -7.60 11.05
C HIS A 6 9.05 -7.54 10.58
N SER A 7 9.95 -8.37 11.15
CA SER A 7 11.35 -8.46 10.75
C SER A 7 11.64 -9.58 9.74
N ASP A 8 10.73 -10.53 9.54
CA ASP A 8 10.91 -11.62 8.57
C ASP A 8 10.41 -11.22 7.18
N ALA A 9 11.37 -10.89 6.31
CA ALA A 9 11.13 -10.49 4.95
C ALA A 9 10.54 -11.60 4.06
N GLU A 10 10.86 -12.86 4.33
CA GLU A 10 10.37 -14.00 3.54
C GLU A 10 8.92 -14.32 3.90
N LEU A 11 8.63 -14.37 5.21
CA LEU A 11 7.26 -14.48 5.71
C LEU A 11 6.38 -13.32 5.24
N ALA A 12 6.90 -12.09 5.22
CA ALA A 12 6.17 -10.94 4.69
C ALA A 12 5.82 -11.10 3.20
N ALA A 13 6.75 -11.63 2.39
CA ALA A 13 6.50 -11.90 0.98
C ALA A 13 5.47 -13.02 0.77
N ASP A 14 5.51 -14.07 1.59
CA ASP A 14 4.50 -15.13 1.59
C ASP A 14 3.12 -14.61 1.97
N ASN A 15 3.04 -13.82 3.04
CA ASN A 15 1.78 -13.23 3.48
C ASN A 15 1.16 -12.32 2.41
N LEU A 16 1.96 -11.52 1.70
CA LEU A 16 1.50 -10.69 0.59
C LEU A 16 1.01 -11.56 -0.57
N TYR A 17 1.74 -12.62 -0.91
CA TYR A 17 1.34 -13.53 -1.99
C TYR A 17 0.01 -14.21 -1.67
N ASP A 18 -0.15 -14.72 -0.44
CA ASP A 18 -1.36 -15.39 0.03
C ASP A 18 -2.55 -14.43 0.10
N LEU A 19 -2.33 -13.19 0.57
CA LEU A 19 -3.32 -12.12 0.51
C LEU A 19 -3.85 -11.96 -0.92
N CYS A 20 -2.94 -11.80 -1.88
CA CYS A 20 -3.32 -11.67 -3.28
C CYS A 20 -4.04 -12.92 -3.81
N ALA A 21 -3.54 -14.12 -3.46
CA ALA A 21 -4.08 -15.39 -3.95
C ALA A 21 -5.51 -15.66 -3.47
N ARG A 22 -5.90 -15.17 -2.29
CA ARG A 22 -7.28 -15.30 -1.76
C ARG A 22 -8.32 -14.57 -2.62
N HIS A 23 -7.90 -13.58 -3.42
CA HIS A 23 -8.80 -12.92 -4.37
C HIS A 23 -9.21 -13.80 -5.55
N LEU A 24 -8.48 -14.89 -5.82
CA LEU A 24 -8.80 -15.85 -6.89
C LEU A 24 -10.01 -16.75 -6.56
N SER A 25 -10.52 -16.65 -5.34
CA SER A 25 -11.69 -17.41 -4.88
C SER A 25 -12.79 -16.45 -4.49
N SER A 26 -14.03 -16.77 -4.84
CA SER A 26 -15.20 -16.03 -4.41
C SER A 26 -15.99 -16.80 -3.36
N LYS A 27 -16.81 -16.05 -2.62
CA LYS A 27 -17.67 -16.60 -1.58
C LYS A 27 -18.89 -17.24 -2.24
N VAL A 28 -19.03 -18.56 -2.11
CA VAL A 28 -20.18 -19.31 -2.61
C VAL A 28 -21.04 -19.75 -1.44
N ARG A 29 -22.35 -19.50 -1.52
CA ARG A 29 -23.33 -19.91 -0.50
C ARG A 29 -24.10 -21.12 -0.99
N LYS A 30 -23.84 -22.29 -0.40
CA LYS A 30 -24.60 -23.54 -0.64
C LYS A 30 -25.43 -23.85 0.60
N GLY A 31 -26.69 -23.39 0.60
CA GLY A 31 -27.60 -23.48 1.73
C GLY A 31 -27.13 -22.64 2.94
N LYS A 32 -26.94 -23.28 4.10
CA LYS A 32 -26.42 -22.65 5.32
C LYS A 32 -24.88 -22.60 5.38
N LYS A 33 -24.16 -23.29 4.48
CA LYS A 33 -22.70 -23.30 4.45
C LYS A 33 -22.18 -22.24 3.48
N THR A 34 -21.15 -21.52 3.93
CA THR A 34 -20.36 -20.62 3.10
C THR A 34 -19.03 -21.32 2.78
N THR A 35 -18.72 -21.46 1.51
CA THR A 35 -17.43 -21.97 1.02
C THR A 35 -16.73 -20.89 0.19
N PHE A 36 -15.42 -21.00 0.03
CA PHE A 36 -14.67 -20.23 -0.96
C PHE A 36 -14.28 -21.17 -2.08
N GLU A 37 -14.71 -20.87 -3.29
CA GLU A 37 -14.44 -21.68 -4.48
C GLU A 37 -13.62 -20.83 -5.44
N ARG A 38 -12.58 -21.45 -6.03
CA ARG A 38 -11.72 -20.78 -6.99
C ARG A 38 -12.48 -20.56 -8.28
N ASP A 39 -12.57 -19.32 -8.72
CA ASP A 39 -13.33 -18.92 -9.91
C ASP A 39 -12.47 -18.17 -10.93
N SER A 40 -11.20 -17.93 -10.61
CA SER A 40 -10.30 -17.11 -11.42
C SER A 40 -8.90 -17.72 -11.50
N GLU A 41 -8.23 -17.46 -12.63
CA GLU A 41 -6.81 -17.75 -12.81
C GLU A 41 -5.94 -16.51 -12.59
N LEU A 42 -4.77 -16.71 -11.99
CA LEU A 42 -3.84 -15.61 -11.75
C LEU A 42 -3.13 -15.26 -13.05
N TYR A 43 -3.35 -14.06 -13.59
CA TYR A 43 -2.54 -13.50 -14.67
C TYR A 43 -1.14 -13.15 -14.16
N ARG A 44 -1.05 -12.14 -13.29
CA ARG A 44 0.20 -11.61 -12.71
C ARG A 44 -0.09 -10.76 -11.48
N LEU A 45 0.80 -10.79 -10.50
CA LEU A 45 0.82 -9.86 -9.37
C LEU A 45 1.84 -8.76 -9.65
N PHE A 46 1.37 -7.52 -9.73
CA PHE A 46 2.24 -6.35 -9.86
C PHE A 46 2.43 -5.72 -8.49
N VAL A 47 3.65 -5.77 -7.98
CA VAL A 47 4.00 -5.17 -6.69
C VAL A 47 4.77 -3.89 -6.98
N TYR A 48 4.27 -2.76 -6.50
CA TYR A 48 4.91 -1.46 -6.67
C TYR A 48 5.50 -1.03 -5.34
N ASP A 49 6.77 -0.63 -5.38
CA ASP A 49 7.51 -0.18 -4.19
C ASP A 49 8.63 0.77 -4.63
N SER A 50 9.36 1.33 -3.67
CA SER A 50 10.58 2.10 -3.93
C SER A 50 11.81 1.31 -3.49
N PRO A 51 12.97 1.50 -4.16
CA PRO A 51 14.23 1.02 -3.59
C PRO A 51 14.47 1.67 -2.22
N PRO A 52 15.13 0.96 -1.28
CA PRO A 52 15.53 1.53 -0.01
C PRO A 52 16.55 2.66 -0.21
N LEU A 53 16.59 3.61 0.73
CA LEU A 53 17.54 4.72 0.69
C LEU A 53 18.91 4.24 1.21
N GLU A 54 19.84 4.00 0.31
CA GLU A 54 21.19 3.52 0.64
C GLU A 54 22.23 4.65 0.60
N LYS A 55 22.00 5.71 1.38
CA LYS A 55 22.94 6.86 1.48
C LYS A 55 23.67 6.88 2.82
N ARG A 56 24.90 7.37 2.80
CA ARG A 56 25.62 7.81 3.99
C ARG A 56 25.36 9.29 4.22
N LEU A 57 24.85 9.64 5.39
CA LEU A 57 24.47 11.00 5.75
C LEU A 57 25.07 11.35 7.12
N HIS A 58 25.20 12.63 7.41
CA HIS A 58 25.52 13.09 8.77
C HIS A 58 24.25 13.64 9.42
N LYS A 59 24.08 13.36 10.71
CA LYS A 59 23.00 13.98 11.48
C LYS A 59 23.15 15.52 11.51
N PRO A 60 22.06 16.29 11.55
CA PRO A 60 22.11 17.75 11.40
C PRO A 60 22.90 18.48 12.47
N VAL A 61 22.73 18.06 13.74
CA VAL A 61 23.30 18.73 14.91
C VAL A 61 24.57 18.01 15.35
N SER A 62 24.49 16.72 15.70
CA SER A 62 25.66 15.99 16.22
C SER A 62 26.75 15.72 15.18
N LYS A 63 26.44 15.91 13.89
CA LYS A 63 27.30 15.52 12.76
C LYS A 63 27.71 14.04 12.76
N ARG A 64 27.04 13.19 13.54
CA ARG A 64 27.32 11.75 13.55
C ARG A 64 27.02 11.15 12.19
N ALA A 65 27.95 10.38 11.64
CA ALA A 65 27.73 9.62 10.41
C ALA A 65 26.68 8.52 10.63
N ILE A 66 25.78 8.37 9.66
CA ILE A 66 24.78 7.32 9.56
C ILE A 66 24.91 6.67 8.20
N ASN A 67 24.93 5.34 8.17
CA ASN A 67 24.84 4.57 6.94
C ASN A 67 23.45 3.94 6.82
N LEU A 68 22.58 4.52 5.99
CA LEU A 68 21.22 4.04 5.83
C LEU A 68 21.14 2.68 5.12
N ALA A 69 22.16 2.31 4.36
CA ALA A 69 22.24 0.97 3.74
C ALA A 69 22.33 -0.16 4.79
N LEU A 70 22.78 0.15 6.01
CA LEU A 70 22.87 -0.80 7.12
C LEU A 70 21.68 -0.69 8.08
N SER A 71 20.68 0.14 7.77
CA SER A 71 19.50 0.25 8.62
C SER A 71 18.69 -1.05 8.55
N PRO A 72 18.02 -1.44 9.65
CA PRO A 72 17.13 -2.61 9.65
C PRO A 72 16.10 -2.55 8.51
N GLU A 73 15.57 -1.36 8.21
CA GLU A 73 14.60 -1.14 7.15
C GLU A 73 15.18 -1.39 5.75
N ALA A 74 16.39 -0.91 5.47
CA ALA A 74 17.04 -1.14 4.18
C ALA A 74 17.37 -2.62 3.99
N ILE A 75 17.86 -3.29 5.04
CA ILE A 75 18.16 -4.72 5.02
C ILE A 75 16.87 -5.52 4.77
N PHE A 76 15.82 -5.26 5.55
CA PHE A 76 14.52 -5.91 5.41
C PHE A 76 13.94 -5.70 4.01
N ARG A 77 13.90 -4.46 3.51
CA ARG A 77 13.31 -4.12 2.21
C ARG A 77 14.02 -4.84 1.07
N ASN A 78 15.36 -4.88 1.11
CA ASN A 78 16.16 -5.60 0.12
C ASN A 78 15.91 -7.11 0.16
N GLN A 79 15.79 -7.70 1.36
CA GLN A 79 15.44 -9.12 1.50
C GLN A 79 14.03 -9.40 1.00
N PHE A 80 13.07 -8.52 1.32
CA PHE A 80 11.67 -8.64 0.92
C PHE A 80 11.52 -8.57 -0.60
N HIS A 81 12.21 -7.62 -1.25
CA HIS A 81 12.24 -7.52 -2.71
C HIS A 81 12.83 -8.77 -3.36
N LYS A 82 13.92 -9.32 -2.80
CA LYS A 82 14.51 -10.58 -3.28
C LYS A 82 13.55 -11.76 -3.11
N ALA A 83 12.83 -11.83 -2.00
CA ALA A 83 11.83 -12.87 -1.74
C ALA A 83 10.66 -12.77 -2.75
N LEU A 84 10.15 -11.56 -3.00
CA LEU A 84 9.09 -11.32 -3.99
C LEU A 84 9.49 -11.77 -5.40
N LEU A 85 10.73 -11.48 -5.83
CA LEU A 85 11.22 -11.88 -7.17
C LEU A 85 11.27 -13.41 -7.37
N ARG A 86 11.31 -14.19 -6.29
CA ARG A 86 11.28 -15.66 -6.34
C ARG A 86 9.86 -16.23 -6.39
N LYS A 87 8.84 -15.42 -6.10
CA LYS A 87 7.44 -15.88 -6.10
C LYS A 87 6.91 -15.99 -7.54
N ARG A 88 6.12 -17.04 -7.78
CA ARG A 88 5.56 -17.32 -9.10
C ARG A 88 4.63 -16.19 -9.56
N LYS A 89 4.74 -15.76 -10.82
CA LYS A 89 3.87 -14.72 -11.42
C LYS A 89 3.89 -13.37 -10.68
N VAL A 90 4.92 -13.09 -9.88
CA VAL A 90 5.14 -11.77 -9.28
C VAL A 90 6.05 -10.93 -10.19
N ALA A 91 5.68 -9.66 -10.37
CA ALA A 91 6.48 -8.66 -11.04
C ALA A 91 6.65 -7.46 -10.12
N LEU A 92 7.85 -7.32 -9.55
CA LEU A 92 8.23 -6.16 -8.75
C LEU A 92 8.57 -4.98 -9.66
N ARG A 93 7.91 -3.85 -9.44
CA ARG A 93 8.05 -2.62 -10.21
C ARG A 93 8.51 -1.51 -9.28
N LEU A 94 9.81 -1.27 -9.27
CA LEU A 94 10.40 -0.24 -8.45
C LEU A 94 10.22 1.15 -9.06
N GLY A 95 9.74 2.09 -8.25
CA GLY A 95 9.74 3.51 -8.53
C GLY A 95 11.15 4.10 -8.46
N ARG A 96 11.24 5.41 -8.28
CA ARG A 96 12.50 6.10 -8.04
C ARG A 96 12.40 6.97 -6.80
N LEU A 97 13.51 7.08 -6.09
CA LEU A 97 13.67 8.08 -5.04
C LEU A 97 13.71 9.47 -5.71
N ALA A 98 13.03 10.45 -5.12
CA ALA A 98 13.08 11.83 -5.57
C ALA A 98 14.52 12.38 -5.44
N GLU A 99 14.90 13.34 -6.28
CA GLU A 99 16.23 13.95 -6.26
C GLU A 99 16.57 14.59 -4.90
N LYS A 100 15.57 15.19 -4.24
CA LYS A 100 15.70 15.80 -2.91
C LYS A 100 15.72 14.78 -1.76
N THR A 101 15.59 13.48 -2.04
CA THR A 101 15.59 12.47 -1.00
C THR A 101 16.95 12.41 -0.28
N GLY A 102 16.88 12.53 1.05
CA GLY A 102 18.06 12.58 1.92
C GLY A 102 18.40 13.98 2.44
N THR A 103 17.54 14.99 2.18
CA THR A 103 17.63 16.28 2.87
C THR A 103 16.96 16.20 4.25
N TRP A 104 17.54 16.86 5.24
CA TRP A 104 16.95 16.99 6.56
C TRP A 104 15.88 18.08 6.59
N ARG A 105 14.73 17.77 7.16
CA ARG A 105 13.62 18.69 7.39
C ARG A 105 13.30 18.73 8.87
N PHE A 106 12.90 19.89 9.38
CA PHE A 106 12.36 19.98 10.73
C PHE A 106 11.10 19.13 10.89
N THR A 107 10.98 18.47 12.03
CA THR A 107 9.73 17.83 12.43
C THR A 107 8.64 18.90 12.64
N GLN A 108 7.37 18.51 12.51
CA GLN A 108 6.27 19.45 12.70
C GLN A 108 6.27 20.05 14.12
N SER A 109 6.69 19.29 15.13
CA SER A 109 6.86 19.76 16.50
C SER A 109 7.98 20.80 16.61
N ALA A 110 9.14 20.54 16.02
CA ALA A 110 10.25 21.50 15.99
C ALA A 110 9.87 22.81 15.27
N GLN A 111 9.16 22.72 14.13
CA GLN A 111 8.65 23.89 13.40
C GLN A 111 7.74 24.74 14.27
N LYS A 112 6.78 24.12 15.00
CA LYS A 112 5.86 24.84 15.89
C LYS A 112 6.60 25.57 17.01
N ARG A 113 7.61 24.93 17.62
CA ARG A 113 8.44 25.57 18.67
C ARG A 113 9.25 26.74 18.11
N LEU A 114 9.85 26.58 16.93
CA LEU A 114 10.62 27.65 16.28
C LEU A 114 9.76 28.88 15.96
N ILE A 115 8.52 28.68 15.51
CA ILE A 115 7.60 29.78 15.22
C ILE A 115 7.11 30.44 16.52
N GLY A 116 6.80 29.65 17.56
CA GLY A 116 6.24 30.16 18.82
C GLY A 116 7.25 30.90 19.71
N ASP A 117 8.52 30.51 19.68
CA ASP A 117 9.59 31.06 20.53
C ASP A 117 10.63 31.84 19.70
N ILE A 118 10.20 32.62 18.70
CA ILE A 118 11.08 33.32 17.74
C ILE A 118 12.14 34.23 18.39
N ASN A 119 11.93 34.64 19.63
CA ASN A 119 12.82 35.53 20.40
C ASN A 119 13.71 34.79 21.43
N LYS A 120 13.66 33.45 21.53
CA LYS A 120 14.52 32.67 22.43
C LYS A 120 15.57 31.88 21.65
N LEU A 121 16.76 31.74 22.25
CA LEU A 121 17.78 30.80 21.79
C LEU A 121 17.27 29.36 21.98
N LEU A 122 16.71 28.78 20.92
CA LEU A 122 16.26 27.39 20.93
C LEU A 122 17.45 26.46 20.66
N THR A 123 17.74 25.56 21.60
CA THR A 123 18.72 24.50 21.37
C THR A 123 18.05 23.38 20.57
N LEU A 124 18.50 23.18 19.34
CA LEU A 124 18.05 22.08 18.49
C LEU A 124 18.83 20.80 18.79
N THR A 125 18.15 19.67 18.71
CA THR A 125 18.74 18.33 18.78
C THR A 125 18.52 17.59 17.46
N ASP A 126 19.16 16.46 17.26
CA ASP A 126 18.95 15.67 16.04
C ASP A 126 17.51 15.15 15.90
N ASP A 127 16.78 14.97 17.00
CA ASP A 127 15.40 14.48 17.01
C ASP A 127 14.39 15.53 16.52
N ASP A 128 14.86 16.77 16.36
CA ASP A 128 14.09 17.86 15.75
C ASP A 128 14.09 17.79 14.21
N PHE A 129 14.78 16.80 13.64
CA PHE A 129 14.91 16.60 12.22
C PHE A 129 14.44 15.21 11.81
N THR A 130 13.81 15.16 10.64
CA THR A 130 13.44 13.94 9.93
C THR A 130 14.03 13.99 8.52
N LEU A 131 14.30 12.81 7.96
CA LEU A 131 14.73 12.72 6.56
C LEU A 131 13.52 12.93 5.66
N ASP A 132 13.65 13.88 4.74
CA ASP A 132 12.70 14.00 3.63
C ASP A 132 12.99 12.87 2.64
N ILE A 133 12.08 11.87 2.63
CA ILE A 133 12.15 10.71 1.76
C ILE A 133 10.97 10.79 0.79
N GLY A 134 11.22 11.39 -0.37
CA GLY A 134 10.25 11.44 -1.46
C GLY A 134 10.36 10.23 -2.36
N GLN A 135 9.23 9.63 -2.71
CA GLN A 135 9.14 8.60 -3.74
C GLN A 135 8.32 9.16 -4.91
N LYS A 136 8.72 8.86 -6.14
CA LYS A 136 8.05 9.36 -7.34
C LYS A 136 7.81 8.24 -8.35
N GLY A 137 6.73 8.40 -9.10
CA GLY A 137 6.46 7.64 -10.32
C GLY A 137 5.92 6.23 -10.08
N VAL A 138 5.47 5.91 -8.87
CA VAL A 138 4.73 4.65 -8.61
C VAL A 138 3.32 4.77 -9.18
N ASP A 139 2.61 5.86 -8.91
CA ASP A 139 1.20 6.00 -9.27
C ASP A 139 0.98 6.01 -10.78
N MET A 140 1.84 6.74 -11.51
CA MET A 140 1.82 6.72 -12.97
C MET A 140 2.11 5.33 -13.55
N ARG A 141 2.98 4.53 -12.92
CA ARG A 141 3.25 3.15 -13.38
C ARG A 141 2.03 2.28 -13.18
N ILE A 142 1.40 2.35 -12.01
CA ILE A 142 0.15 1.62 -11.72
C ILE A 142 -0.91 1.97 -12.76
N GLY A 143 -1.13 3.27 -13.00
CA GLY A 143 -2.12 3.73 -13.98
C GLY A 143 -1.82 3.25 -15.41
N LEU A 144 -0.56 3.32 -15.85
CA LEU A 144 -0.15 2.84 -17.19
C LEU A 144 -0.28 1.33 -17.34
N ASP A 145 0.01 0.57 -16.29
CA ASP A 145 -0.13 -0.88 -16.31
C ASP A 145 -1.59 -1.30 -16.34
N ILE A 146 -2.44 -0.68 -15.52
CA ILE A 146 -3.89 -0.86 -15.58
C ILE A 146 -4.37 -0.56 -17.00
N ALA A 147 -4.05 0.62 -17.55
CA ALA A 147 -4.48 1.02 -18.88
C ALA A 147 -3.98 0.05 -19.98
N SER A 148 -2.70 -0.32 -19.97
CA SER A 148 -2.16 -1.23 -20.98
C SER A 148 -2.80 -2.63 -20.89
N ILE A 149 -3.10 -3.12 -19.70
CA ILE A 149 -3.73 -4.44 -19.50
C ILE A 149 -5.18 -4.41 -19.97
N SER A 150 -5.91 -3.33 -19.63
CA SER A 150 -7.29 -3.10 -20.05
C SER A 150 -7.43 -2.99 -21.56
N PHE A 151 -6.66 -2.11 -22.20
CA PHE A 151 -6.74 -1.92 -23.67
C PHE A 151 -6.36 -3.17 -24.46
N LYS A 152 -5.43 -3.96 -23.94
CA LYS A 152 -5.02 -5.23 -24.56
C LYS A 152 -5.95 -6.40 -24.21
N ARG A 153 -6.98 -6.17 -23.36
CA ARG A 153 -7.96 -7.17 -22.91
C ARG A 153 -7.29 -8.44 -22.40
N GLN A 154 -6.24 -8.28 -21.59
CA GLN A 154 -5.44 -9.41 -21.10
C GLN A 154 -6.04 -10.12 -19.89
N VAL A 155 -6.99 -9.46 -19.21
CA VAL A 155 -7.67 -9.96 -18.01
C VAL A 155 -9.12 -9.51 -18.04
N ASP A 156 -9.99 -10.24 -17.35
CA ASP A 156 -11.39 -9.84 -17.14
C ASP A 156 -11.57 -9.05 -15.83
N ARG A 157 -10.63 -9.20 -14.89
CA ARG A 157 -10.67 -8.57 -13.56
C ARG A 157 -9.32 -7.98 -13.17
N ILE A 158 -9.37 -6.78 -12.59
CA ILE A 158 -8.23 -6.16 -11.91
C ILE A 158 -8.58 -5.99 -10.43
N VAL A 159 -7.70 -6.47 -9.56
CA VAL A 159 -7.77 -6.21 -8.11
C VAL A 159 -6.69 -5.20 -7.75
N LEU A 160 -7.10 -3.99 -7.37
CA LEU A 160 -6.20 -2.97 -6.85
C LEU A 160 -6.15 -3.10 -5.33
N ILE A 161 -4.96 -3.36 -4.78
CA ILE A 161 -4.73 -3.36 -3.34
C ILE A 161 -4.06 -2.02 -2.98
N ALA A 162 -4.85 -1.05 -2.54
CA ALA A 162 -4.38 0.30 -2.24
C ALA A 162 -5.33 1.01 -1.28
N GLY A 163 -4.80 1.93 -0.47
CA GLY A 163 -5.59 2.81 0.39
C GLY A 163 -5.76 4.24 -0.14
N ASP A 164 -5.31 4.51 -1.37
CA ASP A 164 -5.24 5.86 -1.95
C ASP A 164 -6.36 6.09 -2.98
N SER A 165 -6.94 7.29 -2.95
CA SER A 165 -7.95 7.78 -3.89
C SER A 165 -7.39 8.23 -5.24
N ASP A 166 -6.08 8.42 -5.37
CA ASP A 166 -5.44 8.93 -6.60
C ASP A 166 -5.63 8.02 -7.84
N PHE A 167 -6.16 6.79 -7.66
CA PHE A 167 -6.38 5.82 -8.72
C PHE A 167 -7.75 5.90 -9.42
N VAL A 168 -8.60 6.86 -9.06
CA VAL A 168 -9.90 7.10 -9.72
C VAL A 168 -9.82 7.11 -11.25
N PRO A 169 -8.89 7.84 -11.91
CA PRO A 169 -8.80 7.85 -13.37
C PRO A 169 -8.50 6.46 -13.97
N ALA A 170 -7.65 5.68 -13.31
CA ALA A 170 -7.27 4.34 -13.76
C ALA A 170 -8.43 3.35 -13.61
N ALA A 171 -9.15 3.40 -12.48
CA ALA A 171 -10.33 2.57 -12.24
C ALA A 171 -11.43 2.87 -13.27
N LYS A 172 -11.71 4.15 -13.51
CA LYS A 172 -12.67 4.61 -14.52
C LYS A 172 -12.33 4.14 -15.93
N LEU A 173 -11.04 4.20 -16.30
CA LEU A 173 -10.57 3.71 -17.60
C LEU A 173 -10.78 2.20 -17.72
N ALA A 174 -10.33 1.42 -16.72
CA ALA A 174 -10.45 -0.03 -16.75
C ALA A 174 -11.90 -0.50 -16.89
N ARG A 175 -12.83 0.11 -16.13
CA ARG A 175 -14.26 -0.20 -16.20
C ARG A 175 -14.87 0.10 -17.57
N ARG A 176 -14.47 1.21 -18.20
CA ARG A 176 -14.92 1.55 -19.56
C ARG A 176 -14.46 0.55 -20.61
N GLU A 177 -13.31 -0.08 -20.40
CA GLU A 177 -12.81 -1.19 -21.23
C GLU A 177 -13.43 -2.54 -20.89
N GLY A 178 -14.39 -2.59 -19.95
CA GLY A 178 -15.13 -3.81 -19.58
C GLY A 178 -14.43 -4.67 -18.54
N ILE A 179 -13.45 -4.14 -17.81
CA ILE A 179 -12.77 -4.85 -16.72
C ILE A 179 -13.59 -4.77 -15.44
N ASP A 180 -13.80 -5.90 -14.77
CA ASP A 180 -14.30 -5.98 -13.39
C ASP A 180 -13.24 -5.44 -12.42
N PHE A 181 -13.47 -4.24 -11.88
CA PHE A 181 -12.47 -3.54 -11.07
C PHE A 181 -12.78 -3.64 -9.57
N VAL A 182 -11.98 -4.41 -8.85
CA VAL A 182 -12.13 -4.65 -7.41
C VAL A 182 -11.08 -3.90 -6.62
N LEU A 183 -11.48 -3.23 -5.54
CA LEU A 183 -10.58 -2.59 -4.59
C LEU A 183 -10.47 -3.41 -3.30
N ASP A 184 -9.24 -3.68 -2.88
CA ASP A 184 -8.91 -4.13 -1.52
C ASP A 184 -8.25 -2.97 -0.76
N PRO A 185 -9.02 -2.26 0.10
CA PRO A 185 -8.49 -1.12 0.85
C PRO A 185 -7.70 -1.52 2.10
N LEU A 186 -7.47 -2.83 2.32
CA LEU A 186 -6.87 -3.34 3.56
C LEU A 186 -7.61 -2.84 4.82
N TRP A 187 -8.94 -2.80 4.75
CA TRP A 187 -9.85 -2.29 5.80
C TRP A 187 -9.78 -0.78 6.08
N LEU A 188 -9.08 0.00 5.23
CA LEU A 188 -9.10 1.45 5.31
C LEU A 188 -10.42 2.03 4.78
N LYS A 189 -10.76 3.25 5.22
CA LYS A 189 -11.87 4.01 4.66
C LYS A 189 -11.52 4.45 3.24
N VAL A 190 -12.49 4.36 2.34
CA VAL A 190 -12.36 4.74 0.93
C VAL A 190 -13.22 5.97 0.68
N SER A 191 -12.77 6.88 -0.18
CA SER A 191 -13.57 8.04 -0.59
C SER A 191 -14.76 7.64 -1.46
N ASP A 192 -15.85 8.39 -1.38
CA ASP A 192 -17.05 8.14 -2.18
C ASP A 192 -16.75 8.19 -3.70
N ASP A 193 -15.89 9.12 -4.13
CA ASP A 193 -15.44 9.25 -5.52
C ASP A 193 -14.76 7.97 -6.06
N LEU A 194 -13.93 7.30 -5.23
CA LEU A 194 -13.34 6.03 -5.63
C LEU A 194 -14.37 4.89 -5.61
N LEU A 195 -15.31 4.88 -4.66
CA LEU A 195 -16.38 3.87 -4.58
C LEU A 195 -17.29 3.90 -5.80
N GLU A 196 -17.60 5.08 -6.35
CA GLU A 196 -18.38 5.23 -7.59
C GLU A 196 -17.71 4.59 -8.81
N HIS A 197 -16.37 4.44 -8.75
CA HIS A 197 -15.53 4.05 -9.87
C HIS A 197 -14.94 2.64 -9.75
N ILE A 198 -15.45 1.81 -8.83
CA ILE A 198 -15.12 0.39 -8.70
C ILE A 198 -16.37 -0.49 -8.83
N ASP A 199 -16.20 -1.77 -9.12
CA ASP A 199 -17.29 -2.77 -9.21
C ASP A 199 -17.40 -3.62 -7.93
N GLY A 200 -16.32 -3.70 -7.14
CA GLY A 200 -16.32 -4.46 -5.89
C GLY A 200 -15.36 -3.90 -4.85
N LEU A 201 -15.77 -3.99 -3.58
CA LEU A 201 -14.94 -3.67 -2.43
C LEU A 201 -14.74 -4.92 -1.58
N ARG A 202 -13.49 -5.39 -1.45
CA ARG A 202 -13.20 -6.66 -0.77
C ARG A 202 -11.81 -6.67 -0.17
N SER A 203 -11.72 -6.91 1.14
CA SER A 203 -10.46 -7.23 1.81
C SER A 203 -10.34 -8.71 2.17
N THR A 204 -9.17 -9.29 1.92
CA THR A 204 -8.88 -10.72 2.19
C THR A 204 -7.94 -10.94 3.38
N SER A 205 -7.36 -9.87 3.91
CA SER A 205 -6.61 -9.89 5.18
C SER A 205 -7.57 -10.05 6.37
N ALA A 206 -7.02 -10.47 7.51
CA ALA A 206 -7.75 -10.37 8.76
C ALA A 206 -8.07 -8.91 9.06
N ASN A 207 -9.30 -8.64 9.51
CA ASN A 207 -9.69 -7.29 9.91
C ASN A 207 -8.89 -6.88 11.15
N PRO A 208 -8.07 -5.81 11.09
CA PRO A 208 -7.28 -5.34 12.23
C PRO A 208 -8.15 -4.70 13.32
N ASN A 209 -9.37 -4.27 13.01
CA ASN A 209 -10.34 -3.75 13.96
C ASN A 209 -11.65 -4.56 13.93
N PRO A 210 -11.69 -5.72 14.60
CA PRO A 210 -12.87 -6.60 14.59
C PRO A 210 -14.10 -5.96 15.24
N GLU A 211 -13.93 -4.97 16.12
CA GLU A 211 -15.00 -4.33 16.90
C GLU A 211 -15.81 -3.29 16.10
N ALA A 212 -15.24 -2.72 15.03
CA ALA A 212 -15.93 -1.73 14.18
C ALA A 212 -17.10 -2.33 13.36
N LYS A 213 -17.27 -3.66 13.32
CA LYS A 213 -18.34 -4.34 12.56
C LYS A 213 -19.74 -4.16 13.13
N ALA A 214 -19.90 -3.74 14.39
CA ALA A 214 -21.23 -3.55 14.97
C ALA A 214 -22.00 -2.32 14.44
N ALA A 215 -21.31 -1.37 13.80
CA ALA A 215 -21.92 -0.09 13.40
C ALA A 215 -22.37 -0.01 11.92
N ASN A 216 -21.84 -0.86 11.02
CA ASN A 216 -22.10 -0.76 9.58
C ASN A 216 -23.03 -1.86 9.01
N GLN A 217 -23.72 -2.63 9.87
CA GLN A 217 -24.73 -3.62 9.45
C GLN A 217 -26.18 -3.20 9.75
N SER A 218 -26.41 -1.97 10.24
CA SER A 218 -27.73 -1.47 10.66
C SER A 218 -28.45 -0.59 9.63
N THR A 219 -27.89 -0.33 8.45
CA THR A 219 -28.57 0.50 7.42
C THR A 219 -29.32 -0.31 6.35
N ASP A 220 -29.48 -1.62 6.50
CA ASP A 220 -30.30 -2.44 5.58
C ASP A 220 -31.43 -3.18 6.31
N VAL A 221 -32.31 -2.43 6.98
CA VAL A 221 -33.68 -2.85 7.27
C VAL A 221 -34.59 -1.62 7.25
N GLY A 222 -35.44 -1.50 6.22
CA GLY A 222 -36.72 -0.79 6.34
C GLY A 222 -36.95 0.39 5.41
N ALA A 223 -37.21 0.11 4.13
CA ALA A 223 -38.12 0.95 3.33
C ALA A 223 -39.08 0.03 2.56
N LYS A 224 -40.09 -0.46 3.27
CA LYS A 224 -41.38 -0.86 2.71
C LYS A 224 -42.41 0.13 3.26
N GLY A 225 -43.09 0.83 2.36
CA GLY A 225 -44.12 1.82 2.63
C GLY A 225 -44.33 2.63 1.37
#